data_AF-A0A959V9T1-F1
#
_entry.id   AF-A0A959V9T1-F1
#
_cell.length_a   1.000
_cell.length_b   1.000
_cell.length_c   1.000
_cell.angle_alpha   90.00
_cell.angle_beta   90.00
_cell.angle_gamma   90.00
#
_symmetry.space_group_name_H-M   'P 1'
#
loop_
_entity.id
_entity.type
_entity.pdbx_description
1 polymer ?
#
loop_
_entity_poly.entity_id
_entity_poly.type
_entity_poly.pdbx_seq_one_letter_code
_entity_poly.pdbx_strand_id
1 'polypeptide(L)'
;FKSLAESLDVRMKEVLISDLVEGIFHARLILEQGGDTIEIDARSSDAIALALRFGCPIFSFEFIMSAAGLTVEDEPEDSSEEEDREEGQLVKPIGNSSLDELKEMLDDALDQEDYERASQLRDEIKRREQSN
;
A
#
# COMPACT_ATOMS: atom_id res chain seq x y z
N PHE A 1 16.25 -11.43 22.97
CA PHE A 1 15.30 -10.31 22.93
C PHE A 1 14.10 -10.52 23.85
N LYS A 2 13.33 -11.62 23.74
CA LYS A 2 12.20 -11.90 24.66
C LYS A 2 12.55 -11.79 26.15
N SER A 3 13.61 -12.46 26.60
CA SER A 3 14.06 -12.37 28.00
C SER A 3 14.54 -10.97 28.42
N LEU A 4 15.01 -10.15 27.47
CA LEU A 4 15.40 -8.76 27.75
C LEU A 4 14.16 -7.89 27.95
N ALA A 5 13.17 -8.02 27.06
CA ALA A 5 11.90 -7.30 27.14
C ALA A 5 11.17 -7.63 28.45
N GLU A 6 11.12 -8.91 28.83
CA GLU A 6 10.56 -9.36 30.13
C GLU A 6 11.33 -8.79 31.32
N SER A 7 12.66 -8.71 31.25
CA SER A 7 13.49 -8.16 32.33
C SER A 7 13.35 -6.64 32.49
N LEU A 8 12.98 -5.94 31.41
CA LEU A 8 12.78 -4.49 31.38
C LEU A 8 11.31 -4.08 31.53
N ASP A 9 10.41 -5.05 31.72
CA ASP A 9 8.95 -4.87 31.75
C ASP A 9 8.44 -4.10 30.53
N VAL A 10 8.98 -4.43 29.35
CA VAL A 10 8.59 -3.84 28.07
C VAL A 10 7.71 -4.84 27.32
N ARG A 11 6.52 -4.39 26.93
CA ARG A 11 5.58 -5.16 26.11
C ARG A 11 5.63 -4.68 24.66
N MET A 12 5.64 -5.61 23.71
CA MET A 12 5.48 -5.28 22.29
C MET A 12 4.00 -5.19 21.96
N LYS A 13 3.55 -4.00 21.57
CA LYS A 13 2.14 -3.73 21.28
C LYS A 13 1.82 -4.06 19.82
N GLU A 14 2.58 -3.48 18.91
CA GLU A 14 2.37 -3.62 17.46
C GLU A 14 3.62 -3.23 16.69
N VAL A 15 3.67 -3.60 15.41
CA VAL A 15 4.70 -3.18 14.46
C VAL A 15 4.03 -2.43 13.33
N LEU A 16 4.56 -1.26 12.98
CA LEU A 16 4.04 -0.42 11.89
C LEU A 16 5.08 -0.32 10.78
N ILE A 17 4.74 -0.76 9.57
CA ILE A 17 5.51 -0.44 8.37
C ILE A 17 5.11 0.98 7.95
N SER A 18 6.01 1.94 8.16
CA SER A 18 5.71 3.38 8.10
C SER A 18 6.01 4.02 6.76
N ASP A 19 7.04 3.55 6.03
CA ASP A 19 7.50 4.17 4.80
C ASP A 19 8.08 3.15 3.81
N LEU A 20 8.11 3.55 2.54
CA LEU A 20 8.76 2.86 1.44
C LEU A 20 9.56 3.87 0.61
N VAL A 21 10.89 3.81 0.70
CA VAL A 21 11.79 4.74 0.01
C VAL A 21 12.75 3.93 -0.85
N GLU A 22 12.78 4.20 -2.16
CA GLU A 22 13.64 3.50 -3.11
C GLU A 22 13.51 1.95 -3.06
N GLY A 23 12.30 1.45 -2.77
CA GLY A 23 12.04 0.02 -2.63
C GLY A 23 12.46 -0.58 -1.28
N ILE A 24 12.88 0.25 -0.32
CA ILE A 24 13.27 -0.17 1.03
C ILE A 24 12.16 0.19 2.02
N PHE A 25 11.62 -0.83 2.69
CA PHE A 25 10.61 -0.66 3.73
C PHE A 25 11.23 -0.25 5.07
N HIS A 26 10.68 0.81 5.66
CA HIS A 26 10.97 1.25 7.02
C HIS A 26 9.85 0.84 7.98
N ALA A 27 10.20 0.49 9.20
CA ALA A 27 9.26 0.08 10.22
C ALA A 27 9.52 0.75 11.56
N ARG A 28 8.48 0.82 12.38
CA ARG A 28 8.54 1.23 13.78
C ARG A 28 8.01 0.11 14.66
N LEU A 29 8.75 -0.14 15.74
CA LEU A 29 8.31 -0.98 16.84
C LEU A 29 7.56 -0.09 17.82
N ILE A 30 6.31 -0.45 18.13
CA ILE A 30 5.51 0.23 19.13
C ILE A 30 5.54 -0.62 20.40
N LEU A 31 6.18 -0.09 21.43
CA LEU A 31 6.42 -0.75 22.69
C LEU A 31 5.66 -0.01 23.80
N GLU A 32 5.24 -0.74 24.82
CA GLU A 32 4.61 -0.19 26.02
C GLU A 32 5.51 -0.50 27.22
N GLN A 33 5.82 0.53 28.01
CA GLN A 33 6.59 0.39 29.26
C GLN A 33 5.99 1.32 30.31
N GLY A 34 5.51 0.78 31.43
CA GLY A 34 4.98 1.61 32.52
C GLY A 34 3.75 2.48 32.17
N GLY A 35 3.04 2.15 31.09
CA GLY A 35 1.91 2.94 30.56
C GLY A 35 2.30 3.98 29.49
N ASP A 36 3.59 4.18 29.26
CA ASP A 36 4.09 5.02 28.18
C ASP A 36 4.28 4.20 26.89
N THR A 37 3.94 4.81 25.76
CA THR A 37 4.20 4.24 24.44
C THR A 37 5.54 4.76 23.90
N ILE A 38 6.41 3.84 23.51
CA ILE A 38 7.73 4.12 22.96
C ILE A 38 7.78 3.62 21.53
N GLU A 39 8.17 4.49 20.61
CA GLU A 39 8.41 4.15 19.21
C GLU A 39 9.90 4.00 18.95
N ILE A 40 10.29 2.90 18.29
CA ILE A 40 11.68 2.65 17.90
C ILE A 40 11.73 2.34 16.42
N ASP A 41 12.51 3.14 15.67
CA ASP A 41 12.80 2.85 14.27
C ASP A 41 13.57 1.54 14.13
N ALA A 42 13.11 0.69 13.21
CA ALA A 42 13.69 -0.61 12.94
C ALA A 42 13.66 -0.91 11.43
N ARG A 43 14.54 -1.81 11.00
CA ARG A 43 14.40 -2.41 9.67
C ARG A 43 13.17 -3.29 9.65
N SER A 44 12.41 -3.22 8.56
CA SER A 44 11.20 -4.02 8.34
C SER A 44 11.41 -5.52 8.59
N SER A 45 12.53 -6.09 8.16
CA SER A 45 12.84 -7.53 8.39
C SER A 45 12.96 -7.89 9.87
N ASP A 46 13.66 -7.07 10.65
CA ASP A 46 13.84 -7.29 12.09
C ASP A 46 12.52 -7.06 12.83
N ALA A 47 11.75 -6.05 12.42
CA ALA A 47 10.47 -5.72 13.02
C ALA A 47 9.43 -6.83 12.83
N ILE A 48 9.31 -7.36 11.61
CA ILE A 48 8.42 -8.50 11.30
C ILE A 48 8.83 -9.74 12.09
N ALA A 49 10.13 -10.05 12.14
CA ALA A 49 10.62 -11.21 12.90
C ALA A 49 10.31 -11.10 14.40
N LEU A 50 10.42 -9.89 14.95
CA LEU A 50 10.03 -9.63 16.33
C LEU A 50 8.51 -9.77 16.52
N ALA A 51 7.70 -9.20 15.64
CA ALA A 51 6.25 -9.32 15.71
C ALA A 51 5.78 -10.77 15.75
N LEU A 52 6.32 -11.61 14.86
CA LEU A 52 6.04 -13.05 14.84
C LEU A 52 6.48 -13.75 16.13
N ARG A 53 7.61 -13.35 16.72
CA ARG A 53 8.14 -13.94 17.95
C ARG A 53 7.32 -13.56 19.19
N PHE A 54 6.77 -12.35 19.22
CA PHE A 54 5.93 -11.86 20.32
C PHE A 54 4.44 -12.10 20.09
N GLY A 55 4.03 -12.46 18.88
CA GLY A 55 2.64 -12.65 18.51
C GLY A 55 1.85 -11.34 18.51
N CYS A 56 2.48 -10.22 18.12
CA CYS A 56 1.81 -8.92 18.05
C CYS A 56 1.36 -8.61 16.60
N PRO A 57 0.33 -7.77 16.43
CA PRO A 57 -0.16 -7.39 15.12
C PRO A 57 0.87 -6.55 14.34
N ILE A 58 0.82 -6.68 13.02
CA ILE A 58 1.61 -5.91 12.07
C ILE A 58 0.65 -5.06 11.25
N PHE A 59 0.93 -3.78 11.18
CA PHE A 59 0.17 -2.80 10.41
C PHE A 59 1.03 -2.16 9.33
N SER A 60 0.39 -1.66 8.29
CA SER A 60 1.02 -0.83 7.28
C SER A 60 -0.01 0.18 6.76
N PHE A 61 0.48 1.26 6.16
CA PHE A 61 -0.37 2.21 5.46
C PHE A 61 -0.74 1.69 4.08
N GLU A 62 -1.95 2.02 3.64
CA GLU A 62 -2.49 1.61 2.34
C GLU A 62 -1.59 2.04 1.17
N PHE A 63 -1.04 3.26 1.20
CA PHE A 63 -0.14 3.75 0.14
C PHE A 63 1.10 2.87 -0.03
N ILE A 64 1.58 2.22 1.03
CA ILE A 64 2.74 1.32 1.00
C ILE A 64 2.35 -0.01 0.35
N MET A 65 1.16 -0.53 0.66
CA MET A 65 0.64 -1.75 0.03
C MET A 65 0.41 -1.53 -1.46
N SER A 66 -0.21 -0.40 -1.83
CA SER A 66 -0.41 0.00 -3.23
C SER A 66 0.91 0.16 -3.98
N ALA A 67 1.92 0.81 -3.36
CA ALA A 67 3.24 0.97 -3.97
C ALA A 67 4.01 -0.37 -4.12
N ALA A 68 3.73 -1.34 -3.24
CA ALA A 68 4.27 -2.70 -3.35
C ALA A 68 3.52 -3.57 -4.39
N GLY A 69 2.44 -3.07 -4.98
CA GLY A 69 1.58 -3.83 -5.88
C GLY A 69 0.74 -4.89 -5.16
N LEU A 70 0.53 -4.74 -3.86
CA LEU A 70 -0.32 -5.59 -3.04
C LEU A 70 -1.69 -4.93 -2.92
N THR A 71 -2.68 -5.42 -3.65
CA THR A 71 -4.09 -5.17 -3.36
C THR A 71 -4.48 -6.06 -2.18
N VAL A 72 -4.77 -5.44 -1.03
CA VAL A 72 -5.47 -6.14 0.05
C VAL A 72 -6.92 -6.23 -0.40
N GLU A 73 -7.30 -7.36 -0.98
CA GLU A 73 -8.72 -7.71 -1.06
C GLU A 73 -9.14 -7.96 0.38
N ASP A 74 -9.97 -7.07 0.93
CA ASP A 74 -10.66 -7.32 2.20
C ASP A 74 -11.51 -8.58 1.99
N GLU A 75 -10.96 -9.76 2.28
CA GLU A 75 -11.76 -10.96 2.50
C GLU A 75 -12.36 -10.81 3.90
N PRO A 76 -13.65 -10.50 4.06
CA PRO A 76 -14.30 -10.74 5.33
C PRO A 76 -14.28 -12.25 5.55
N GLU A 77 -13.61 -12.70 6.62
CA GLU A 77 -13.91 -13.99 7.21
C GLU A 77 -15.38 -13.99 7.67
N ASP A 78 -16.32 -14.33 6.78
CA ASP A 78 -17.31 -15.40 7.00
C ASP A 78 -18.29 -15.56 5.80
N SER A 79 -18.43 -16.82 5.38
CA SER A 79 -19.62 -17.46 4.78
C SER A 79 -20.40 -16.80 3.62
N SER A 80 -20.38 -17.52 2.48
CA SER A 80 -21.48 -17.77 1.53
C SER A 80 -22.14 -16.60 0.77
N GLU A 81 -21.92 -16.66 -0.56
CA GLU A 81 -22.90 -16.50 -1.65
C GLU A 81 -23.46 -15.11 -2.00
N GLU A 82 -23.29 -14.80 -3.31
CA GLU A 82 -24.13 -13.99 -4.22
C GLU A 82 -23.91 -12.46 -4.34
N GLU A 83 -23.20 -12.13 -5.43
CA GLU A 83 -23.50 -11.17 -6.52
C GLU A 83 -23.97 -9.71 -6.28
N ASP A 84 -23.41 -8.85 -7.15
CA ASP A 84 -23.86 -7.57 -7.72
C ASP A 84 -23.44 -6.21 -7.06
N ARG A 85 -22.49 -5.55 -7.75
CA ARG A 85 -22.37 -4.08 -8.05
C ARG A 85 -21.94 -3.15 -6.91
N GLU A 86 -21.09 -2.14 -7.10
CA GLU A 86 -20.89 -1.27 -8.27
C GLU A 86 -19.51 -0.53 -8.17
N GLU A 87 -18.87 -0.39 -9.33
CA GLU A 87 -17.80 0.53 -9.77
C GLU A 87 -17.04 1.42 -8.76
N GLY A 88 -15.75 1.10 -8.54
CA GLY A 88 -14.73 2.03 -8.07
C GLY A 88 -13.54 2.01 -9.04
N GLN A 89 -13.30 3.11 -9.74
CA GLN A 89 -12.36 3.25 -10.86
C GLN A 89 -10.95 2.74 -10.53
N LEU A 90 -10.62 1.58 -11.10
CA LEU A 90 -9.28 1.05 -11.24
C LEU A 90 -8.46 1.99 -12.13
N VAL A 91 -7.49 2.70 -11.56
CA VAL A 91 -6.50 3.42 -12.35
C VAL A 91 -5.56 2.40 -13.00
N LYS A 92 -5.97 1.86 -14.14
CA LYS A 92 -5.15 0.94 -14.94
C LYS A 92 -3.85 1.65 -15.36
N PRO A 93 -2.69 0.99 -15.26
CA PRO A 93 -1.42 1.56 -15.69
C PRO A 93 -1.43 1.83 -17.20
N ILE A 94 -1.14 3.08 -17.57
CA ILE A 94 -1.16 3.64 -18.94
C ILE A 94 -0.42 2.76 -19.97
N GLY A 95 0.62 2.02 -19.53
CA GLY A 95 1.41 1.13 -20.37
C GLY A 95 0.67 -0.08 -20.94
N ASN A 96 -0.45 -0.51 -20.33
CA ASN A 96 -1.16 -1.74 -20.70
C ASN A 96 -2.56 -1.52 -21.29
N SER A 97 -3.03 -0.28 -21.37
CA SER A 97 -4.36 0.06 -21.92
C SER A 97 -4.37 0.03 -23.45
N SER A 98 -5.50 -0.33 -24.07
CA SER A 98 -5.67 -0.24 -25.52
C SER A 98 -5.78 1.21 -26.01
N LEU A 99 -5.64 1.45 -27.33
CA LEU A 99 -5.76 2.81 -27.90
C LEU A 99 -7.12 3.45 -27.64
N ASP A 100 -8.19 2.65 -27.60
CA ASP A 100 -9.54 3.13 -27.34
C ASP A 100 -9.73 3.46 -25.85
N GLU A 101 -9.22 2.61 -24.95
CA GLU A 101 -9.23 2.89 -23.49
C GLU A 101 -8.39 4.13 -23.13
N LEU A 102 -7.27 4.37 -23.81
CA LEU A 102 -6.47 5.59 -23.58
C LEU A 102 -7.21 6.87 -23.98
N LYS A 103 -8.06 6.80 -25.02
CA LYS A 103 -8.89 7.93 -25.46
C LYS A 103 -10.02 8.21 -24.47
N GLU A 104 -10.63 7.16 -23.92
CA GLU A 104 -11.64 7.27 -22.86
C GLU A 104 -11.04 7.88 -21.58
N MET A 105 -9.87 7.40 -21.15
CA MET A 105 -9.15 7.97 -20.00
C MET A 105 -8.71 9.43 -20.21
N LEU A 106 -8.48 9.84 -21.47
CA LEU A 106 -8.13 11.23 -21.80
C LEU A 106 -9.34 12.15 -21.67
N ASP A 107 -10.51 11.69 -22.10
CA ASP A 107 -11.78 12.45 -22.00
C ASP A 107 -12.15 12.65 -20.53
N ASP A 108 -12.08 11.58 -19.72
CA ASP A 108 -12.30 11.63 -18.27
C ASP A 108 -11.34 12.62 -17.56
N ALA A 109 -10.07 12.65 -17.97
CA ALA A 109 -9.08 13.56 -17.39
C ALA A 109 -9.34 15.03 -17.75
N LEU A 110 -9.88 15.30 -18.96
CA LEU A 110 -10.29 16.65 -19.36
C LEU A 110 -11.55 17.10 -18.62
N ASP A 111 -12.50 16.18 -18.42
CA ASP A 111 -13.73 16.43 -17.64
C ASP A 111 -13.45 16.71 -16.16
N GLN A 112 -12.39 16.10 -15.61
CA GLN A 112 -11.91 16.35 -14.25
C GLN A 112 -10.95 17.55 -14.13
N GLU A 113 -10.71 18.29 -15.23
CA GLU A 113 -9.76 19.40 -15.31
C GLU A 113 -8.31 19.02 -14.91
N ASP A 114 -7.95 17.73 -14.98
CA ASP A 114 -6.61 17.22 -14.72
C ASP A 114 -5.76 17.31 -16.00
N TYR A 115 -5.34 18.54 -16.31
CA TYR A 115 -4.55 18.85 -17.50
C TYR A 115 -3.17 18.17 -17.53
N GLU A 116 -2.62 17.83 -16.36
CA GLU A 116 -1.32 17.15 -16.26
C GLU A 116 -1.44 15.71 -16.74
N ARG A 117 -2.44 14.99 -16.25
CA ARG A 117 -2.76 13.62 -16.67
C ARG A 117 -3.19 13.56 -18.13
N ALA A 118 -4.03 14.51 -18.57
CA ALA A 118 -4.45 14.61 -19.96
C ALA A 118 -3.25 14.81 -20.93
N SER A 119 -2.24 15.59 -20.54
CA SER A 119 -1.05 15.77 -21.37
C SER A 119 -0.27 14.47 -21.54
N GLN A 120 -0.13 13.69 -20.48
CA GLN A 120 0.58 12.39 -20.51
C GLN A 120 -0.14 11.37 -21.40
N LEU A 121 -1.47 11.27 -21.25
CA LEU A 121 -2.31 10.36 -22.05
C LEU A 121 -2.25 10.72 -23.54
N ARG A 122 -2.32 12.02 -23.88
CA ARG A 122 -2.22 12.50 -25.26
C ARG A 122 -0.86 12.15 -25.89
N ASP A 123 0.23 12.34 -25.16
CA ASP A 123 1.58 12.06 -25.66
C ASP A 123 1.81 10.55 -25.85
N GLU A 124 1.21 9.72 -24.99
CA GLU A 124 1.22 8.26 -25.12
C GLU A 124 0.39 7.76 -26.32
N ILE A 125 -0.82 8.27 -26.52
CA ILE A 125 -1.67 7.93 -27.69
C ILE A 125 -0.92 8.25 -28.98
N LYS A 126 -0.32 9.45 -29.07
CA LYS A 126 0.42 9.90 -30.24
C LYS A 126 1.64 9.02 -30.52
N ARG A 127 2.34 8.55 -29.48
CA ARG A 127 3.48 7.63 -29.62
C ARG A 127 3.07 6.31 -30.26
N ARG A 128 1.88 5.80 -29.90
CA ARG A 128 1.33 4.53 -30.41
C ARG A 128 0.76 4.65 -31.81
N GLU A 129 0.11 5.77 -32.14
CA GLU A 129 -0.38 6.04 -33.50
C GLU A 129 0.76 6.27 -34.51
N GLN A 130 1.95 6.71 -34.06
CA GLN A 130 3.13 6.86 -34.92
C GLN A 130 3.95 5.56 -35.09
N SER A 131 3.74 4.57 -34.21
CA SER A 131 4.50 3.31 -34.20
C SER A 131 3.75 2.14 -34.84
N ASN A 132 2.58 2.38 -35.43
CA ASN A 132 1.74 1.43 -36.17
C ASN A 132 1.53 1.92 -37.60
#